data_AF-A0A3B0VXV6-F1
#
_entry.id   AF-A0A3B0VXV6-F1
#
_cell.length_a   1.000
_cell.length_b   1.000
_cell.length_c   1.000
_cell.angle_alpha   90.00
_cell.angle_beta   90.00
_cell.angle_gamma   90.00
#
_symmetry.space_group_name_H-M   'P 1'
#
loop_
_entity.id
_entity.type
_entity.pdbx_description
1 polymer ?
#
loop_
_entity_poly.entity_id
_entity_poly.type
_entity_poly.pdbx_seq_one_letter_code
_entity_poly.pdbx_strand_id
1 'polypeptide(L)'
;SQGSVVRGNQVFDSVYWGGTSNSKGISFMVNKIGDPNIVEYNEIYDIPGRSAVGSKGGTSNMIVRYNYIHDVFNAFEPGSFRCVWSSTNNDGCQSTDDEYRPAGNWQIYGNIVTNTEVGIRLPAFDEDNNNNLLFNNVFYNVKSAVNIGWDGTFGTVIANNIFINNEVGIYLQSGGTTTSVTDYLDQFESHHNLYFNNSHADIHLRPNWGGNYYSGTPHALIDFQSQFSSRESQSISADPQFINTIDFYLLEGSPAENVGDGSFWNVGTVHMGAHPFATLSDLIFMGSFDLE
;
A
#
# COMPACT_ATOMS: atom_id res chain seq x y z
N SER A 1 -10.96 5.20 -20.30
CA SER A 1 -12.12 4.37 -19.95
C SER A 1 -13.06 5.18 -19.07
N GLN A 2 -14.30 4.71 -18.89
CA GLN A 2 -15.23 5.15 -17.85
C GLN A 2 -15.10 4.20 -16.65
N GLY A 3 -13.88 4.01 -16.14
CA GLY A 3 -13.58 2.96 -15.17
C GLY A 3 -13.63 1.54 -15.76
N SER A 4 -13.11 0.58 -15.00
CA SER A 4 -13.11 -0.86 -15.30
C SER A 4 -13.12 -1.63 -13.97
N VAL A 5 -13.72 -2.82 -13.93
CA VAL A 5 -13.71 -3.65 -12.71
C VAL A 5 -13.05 -4.99 -13.02
N VAL A 6 -12.05 -5.37 -12.23
CA VAL A 6 -11.44 -6.71 -12.22
C VAL A 6 -11.77 -7.35 -10.89
N ARG A 7 -12.66 -8.36 -10.91
CA ARG A 7 -13.22 -8.96 -9.70
C ARG A 7 -13.33 -10.48 -9.77
N GLY A 8 -13.05 -11.16 -8.67
CA GLY A 8 -13.33 -12.58 -8.50
C GLY A 8 -12.37 -13.49 -9.27
N ASN A 9 -11.13 -13.05 -9.51
CA ASN A 9 -10.15 -13.80 -10.29
C ASN A 9 -9.03 -14.35 -9.41
N GLN A 10 -8.40 -15.43 -9.88
CA GLN A 10 -7.08 -15.87 -9.45
C GLN A 10 -6.07 -15.48 -10.54
N VAL A 11 -4.99 -14.79 -10.17
CA VAL A 11 -3.96 -14.30 -11.10
C VAL A 11 -2.59 -14.72 -10.61
N PHE A 12 -1.91 -15.57 -11.38
CA PHE A 12 -0.61 -16.14 -11.01
C PHE A 12 0.28 -16.37 -12.22
N ASP A 13 1.58 -16.53 -11.99
CA ASP A 13 2.61 -16.82 -13.01
C ASP A 13 2.53 -15.89 -14.25
N SER A 14 2.19 -14.62 -14.01
CA SER A 14 2.09 -13.63 -15.09
C SER A 14 3.49 -13.21 -15.51
N VAL A 15 4.03 -13.83 -16.57
CA VAL A 15 5.35 -13.52 -17.14
C VAL A 15 5.20 -12.59 -18.35
N TYR A 16 5.87 -11.44 -18.30
CA TYR A 16 5.94 -10.52 -19.44
C TYR A 16 7.00 -10.96 -20.46
N TRP A 17 6.62 -11.01 -21.74
CA TRP A 17 7.49 -11.44 -22.85
C TRP A 17 8.80 -10.62 -22.97
N GLY A 18 8.81 -9.37 -22.51
CA GLY A 18 9.99 -8.50 -22.52
C GLY A 18 10.89 -8.63 -21.28
N GLY A 19 10.69 -9.68 -20.46
CA GLY A 19 11.51 -9.99 -19.29
C GLY A 19 10.74 -9.92 -17.98
N THR A 20 11.17 -10.77 -17.02
CA THR A 20 10.51 -10.96 -15.72
C THR A 20 10.37 -9.67 -14.93
N SER A 21 11.38 -8.79 -14.96
CA SER A 21 11.41 -7.51 -14.23
C SER A 21 10.26 -6.55 -14.57
N ASN A 22 9.58 -6.74 -15.70
CA ASN A 22 8.44 -5.93 -16.14
C ASN A 22 7.09 -6.64 -16.00
N SER A 23 7.08 -7.85 -15.45
CA SER A 23 5.85 -8.61 -15.29
C SER A 23 5.00 -8.06 -14.15
N LYS A 24 3.68 -8.07 -14.35
CA LYS A 24 2.69 -7.60 -13.37
C LYS A 24 1.49 -8.54 -13.41
N GLY A 25 0.82 -8.74 -12.29
CA GLY A 25 -0.41 -9.53 -12.23
C GLY A 25 -1.54 -8.80 -12.97
N ILE A 26 -2.08 -7.77 -12.35
CA ILE A 26 -3.09 -6.87 -12.92
C ILE A 26 -2.43 -5.51 -13.14
N SER A 27 -2.46 -5.04 -14.39
CA SER A 27 -1.92 -3.72 -14.72
C SER A 27 -2.86 -2.86 -15.54
N PHE A 28 -3.03 -1.62 -15.10
CA PHE A 28 -3.75 -0.59 -15.81
C PHE A 28 -2.77 0.36 -16.49
N MET A 29 -3.13 0.79 -17.70
CA MET A 29 -2.41 1.82 -18.42
C MET A 29 -3.39 2.93 -18.77
N VAL A 30 -3.02 4.18 -18.49
CA VAL A 30 -3.68 5.38 -19.02
C VAL A 30 -5.21 5.38 -18.82
N ASN A 31 -5.69 6.02 -17.75
CA ASN A 31 -7.11 6.35 -17.63
C ASN A 31 -7.35 7.83 -17.93
N LYS A 32 -8.46 8.12 -18.61
CA LYS A 32 -8.97 9.50 -18.64
C LYS A 32 -9.51 9.81 -17.24
N ILE A 33 -9.43 11.07 -16.84
CA ILE A 33 -10.09 11.57 -15.61
C ILE A 33 -11.57 11.23 -15.72
N GLY A 34 -12.09 10.44 -14.78
CA GLY A 34 -13.43 9.86 -14.84
C GLY A 34 -13.62 8.78 -13.76
N ASP A 35 -14.55 7.85 -14.00
CA ASP A 35 -14.89 6.78 -13.05
C ASP A 35 -13.68 5.91 -12.70
N PRO A 36 -13.59 5.44 -11.44
CA PRO A 36 -12.43 4.69 -10.95
C PRO A 36 -12.29 3.33 -11.65
N ASN A 37 -11.04 2.87 -11.77
CA ASN A 37 -10.80 1.43 -11.99
C ASN A 37 -10.81 0.73 -10.62
N ILE A 38 -11.43 -0.44 -10.56
CA ILE A 38 -11.62 -1.20 -9.32
C ILE A 38 -10.98 -2.58 -9.49
N VAL A 39 -10.14 -2.96 -8.53
CA VAL A 39 -9.60 -4.31 -8.38
C VAL A 39 -10.07 -4.85 -7.04
N GLU A 40 -10.93 -5.86 -7.05
CA GLU A 40 -11.50 -6.37 -5.81
C GLU A 40 -11.82 -7.85 -5.77
N TYR A 41 -11.76 -8.45 -4.58
CA TYR A 41 -12.03 -9.88 -4.41
C TYR A 41 -11.23 -10.74 -5.40
N ASN A 42 -9.95 -10.43 -5.61
CA ASN A 42 -9.03 -11.28 -6.36
C ASN A 42 -8.01 -11.91 -5.43
N GLU A 43 -7.51 -13.06 -5.82
CA GLU A 43 -6.30 -13.68 -5.27
C GLU A 43 -5.18 -13.51 -6.29
N ILE A 44 -4.04 -12.95 -5.87
CA ILE A 44 -2.92 -12.65 -6.77
C ILE A 44 -1.61 -13.10 -6.14
N TYR A 45 -0.91 -14.01 -6.80
CA TYR A 45 0.25 -14.67 -6.21
C TYR A 45 1.28 -15.13 -7.22
N ASP A 46 2.48 -15.48 -6.76
CA ASP A 46 3.57 -16.00 -7.57
C ASP A 46 3.80 -15.19 -8.85
N ILE A 47 3.73 -13.86 -8.73
CA ILE A 47 4.03 -12.95 -9.84
C ILE A 47 5.56 -12.79 -9.88
N PRO A 48 6.26 -13.33 -10.90
CA PRO A 48 7.71 -13.36 -10.94
C PRO A 48 8.34 -11.98 -11.20
N GLY A 49 7.50 -10.97 -11.42
CA GLY A 49 7.91 -9.63 -11.77
C GLY A 49 7.74 -8.62 -10.65
N ARG A 50 7.39 -7.40 -11.04
CA ARG A 50 7.52 -6.21 -10.21
C ARG A 50 6.35 -6.01 -9.25
N SER A 51 5.11 -6.24 -9.66
CA SER A 51 3.94 -5.97 -8.82
C SER A 51 2.74 -6.87 -9.09
N ALA A 52 1.97 -7.21 -8.03
CA ALA A 52 0.68 -7.88 -8.17
C ALA A 52 -0.35 -6.95 -8.82
N VAL A 53 -0.57 -5.76 -8.24
CA VAL A 53 -1.40 -4.70 -8.82
C VAL A 53 -0.54 -3.46 -9.04
N GLY A 54 -0.53 -2.92 -10.26
CA GLY A 54 0.20 -1.68 -10.51
C GLY A 54 -0.21 -0.96 -11.79
N SER A 55 0.33 0.22 -12.03
CA SER A 55 0.13 0.92 -13.31
C SER A 55 1.41 0.97 -14.16
N LYS A 56 1.25 1.22 -15.47
CA LYS A 56 2.34 1.73 -16.34
C LYS A 56 2.23 3.24 -16.57
N GLY A 57 1.73 3.94 -15.56
CA GLY A 57 1.55 5.38 -15.53
C GLY A 57 0.21 5.89 -16.06
N GLY A 58 -0.10 7.14 -15.69
CA GLY A 58 -1.31 7.87 -16.01
C GLY A 58 -2.57 7.19 -15.52
N THR A 59 -2.53 6.63 -14.29
CA THR A 59 -3.67 5.94 -13.69
C THR A 59 -3.93 6.50 -12.30
N SER A 60 -4.85 7.46 -12.21
CA SER A 60 -5.33 8.06 -10.96
C SER A 60 -6.66 7.44 -10.51
N ASN A 61 -7.10 7.72 -9.28
CA ASN A 61 -8.43 7.32 -8.78
C ASN A 61 -8.69 5.81 -8.91
N MET A 62 -7.72 4.98 -8.53
CA MET A 62 -7.89 3.54 -8.47
C MET A 62 -8.44 3.12 -7.11
N ILE A 63 -9.33 2.13 -7.11
CA ILE A 63 -9.79 1.48 -5.88
C ILE A 63 -9.28 0.04 -5.91
N VAL A 64 -8.48 -0.33 -4.91
CA VAL A 64 -7.96 -1.69 -4.77
C VAL A 64 -8.38 -2.21 -3.41
N ARG A 65 -9.34 -3.13 -3.38
CA ARG A 65 -9.93 -3.56 -2.12
C ARG A 65 -10.24 -5.02 -2.02
N TYR A 66 -10.25 -5.58 -0.81
CA TYR A 66 -10.74 -6.96 -0.60
C TYR A 66 -9.98 -8.02 -1.40
N ASN A 67 -8.72 -7.77 -1.75
CA ASN A 67 -7.88 -8.75 -2.44
C ASN A 67 -7.00 -9.49 -1.42
N TYR A 68 -6.67 -10.73 -1.75
CA TYR A 68 -5.64 -11.50 -1.09
C TYR A 68 -4.41 -11.54 -1.99
N ILE A 69 -3.27 -11.04 -1.52
CA ILE A 69 -2.04 -10.93 -2.31
C ILE A 69 -0.88 -11.55 -1.55
N HIS A 70 -0.20 -12.52 -2.15
CA HIS A 70 0.88 -13.21 -1.47
C HIS A 70 2.01 -13.68 -2.39
N ASP A 71 3.20 -13.87 -1.82
CA ASP A 71 4.36 -14.43 -2.54
C ASP A 71 4.73 -13.63 -3.81
N VAL A 72 4.69 -12.30 -3.67
CA VAL A 72 5.05 -11.34 -4.73
C VAL A 72 6.09 -10.35 -4.25
N PHE A 73 6.80 -9.71 -5.18
CA PHE A 73 7.77 -8.68 -4.82
C PHE A 73 7.08 -7.42 -4.26
N ASN A 74 6.26 -6.71 -5.06
CA ASN A 74 5.40 -5.64 -4.55
C ASN A 74 3.93 -6.09 -4.62
N ALA A 75 3.12 -5.90 -3.56
CA ALA A 75 1.68 -6.13 -3.69
C ALA A 75 1.01 -5.01 -4.51
N PHE A 76 1.35 -3.76 -4.21
CA PHE A 76 0.81 -2.59 -4.90
C PHE A 76 1.91 -1.64 -5.35
N GLU A 77 1.80 -1.17 -6.58
CA GLU A 77 2.70 -0.17 -7.16
C GLU A 77 1.91 0.87 -7.97
N PRO A 78 1.42 1.93 -7.31
CA PRO A 78 1.00 3.14 -8.00
C PRO A 78 2.16 3.68 -8.84
N GLY A 79 1.91 3.88 -10.13
CA GLY A 79 2.90 4.46 -11.05
C GLY A 79 2.83 5.99 -11.11
N SER A 80 3.52 6.56 -12.09
CA SER A 80 3.64 8.01 -12.31
C SER A 80 2.57 8.56 -13.26
N PHE A 81 2.56 9.87 -13.49
CA PHE A 81 1.74 10.46 -14.56
C PHE A 81 2.15 9.91 -15.94
N ARG A 82 1.33 10.18 -16.95
CA ARG A 82 1.68 9.84 -18.33
C ARG A 82 1.12 10.84 -19.33
N CYS A 83 1.93 11.18 -20.33
CA CYS A 83 1.50 11.94 -21.49
C CYS A 83 1.09 10.97 -22.60
N VAL A 84 -0.11 11.13 -23.16
CA VAL A 84 -0.57 10.33 -24.29
C VAL A 84 -0.60 11.13 -25.59
N TRP A 85 -0.17 10.52 -26.70
CA TRP A 85 -0.22 11.07 -28.06
C TRP A 85 0.80 12.16 -28.44
N SER A 86 1.90 12.33 -27.70
CA SER A 86 3.03 13.12 -28.23
C SER A 86 3.81 12.31 -29.27
N SER A 87 3.95 12.84 -30.48
CA SER A 87 4.82 12.28 -31.53
C SER A 87 6.31 12.38 -31.19
N THR A 88 6.69 13.24 -30.23
CA THR A 88 8.06 13.34 -29.73
C THR A 88 8.29 12.56 -28.45
N ASN A 89 7.24 12.23 -27.68
CA ASN A 89 7.23 11.46 -26.42
C ASN A 89 8.29 11.86 -25.37
N ASN A 90 9.05 12.92 -25.63
CA ASN A 90 10.30 13.27 -24.95
C ASN A 90 10.23 14.63 -24.24
N ASP A 91 9.18 15.43 -24.46
CA ASP A 91 9.11 16.80 -23.94
C ASP A 91 8.25 16.92 -22.66
N GLY A 92 7.76 15.81 -22.12
CA GLY A 92 6.78 15.85 -21.04
C GLY A 92 5.46 16.50 -21.49
N CYS A 93 4.53 16.66 -20.56
CA CYS A 93 3.30 17.41 -20.73
C CYS A 93 3.00 18.09 -19.40
N GLN A 94 2.43 19.28 -19.45
CA GLN A 94 2.00 20.02 -18.29
C GLN A 94 0.67 19.44 -17.79
N SER A 95 0.37 19.62 -16.51
CA SER A 95 -0.91 19.16 -15.92
C SER A 95 -2.15 19.79 -16.57
N THR A 96 -1.98 20.87 -17.32
CA THR A 96 -3.01 21.56 -18.12
C THR A 96 -3.21 20.99 -19.52
N ASP A 97 -2.32 20.11 -19.98
CA ASP A 97 -2.38 19.58 -21.35
C ASP A 97 -3.45 18.50 -21.48
N ASP A 98 -4.16 18.48 -22.61
CA ASP A 98 -5.22 17.49 -22.88
C ASP A 98 -4.66 16.05 -22.95
N GLU A 99 -3.36 15.92 -23.19
CA GLU A 99 -2.58 14.68 -23.24
C GLU A 99 -2.17 14.18 -21.86
N TYR A 100 -2.23 15.03 -20.83
CA TYR A 100 -1.75 14.70 -19.50
C TYR A 100 -2.71 13.77 -18.76
N ARG A 101 -2.17 12.76 -18.11
CA ARG A 101 -2.91 11.75 -17.34
C ARG A 101 -2.26 11.64 -15.96
N PRO A 102 -2.95 12.07 -14.88
CA PRO A 102 -2.37 12.07 -13.54
C PRO A 102 -2.21 10.66 -12.97
N ALA A 103 -1.36 10.56 -11.94
CA ALA A 103 -1.32 9.45 -11.00
C ALA A 103 -2.00 9.82 -9.66
N GLY A 104 -1.78 9.01 -8.63
CA GLY A 104 -2.25 9.30 -7.27
C GLY A 104 -3.74 9.13 -7.06
N ASN A 105 -4.20 9.51 -5.86
CA ASN A 105 -5.56 9.31 -5.38
C ASN A 105 -5.99 7.82 -5.39
N TRP A 106 -5.07 6.89 -5.14
CA TRP A 106 -5.42 5.48 -4.99
C TRP A 106 -6.04 5.27 -3.62
N GLN A 107 -7.12 4.49 -3.58
CA GLN A 107 -7.73 4.00 -2.35
C GLN A 107 -7.43 2.51 -2.26
N ILE A 108 -6.64 2.12 -1.27
CA ILE A 108 -6.18 0.76 -1.07
C ILE A 108 -6.67 0.31 0.31
N TYR A 109 -7.68 -0.56 0.36
CA TYR A 109 -8.31 -0.92 1.63
C TYR A 109 -8.93 -2.29 1.71
N GLY A 110 -9.03 -2.86 2.90
CA GLY A 110 -9.62 -4.17 3.12
C GLY A 110 -8.81 -5.30 2.47
N ASN A 111 -7.55 -5.09 2.08
CA ASN A 111 -6.72 -6.14 1.48
C ASN A 111 -5.93 -6.89 2.55
N ILE A 112 -5.61 -8.14 2.25
CA ILE A 112 -4.71 -8.97 3.04
C ILE A 112 -3.48 -9.23 2.17
N VAL A 113 -2.31 -8.85 2.69
CA VAL A 113 -1.02 -8.97 2.01
C VAL A 113 -0.06 -9.80 2.84
N THR A 114 0.44 -10.91 2.29
CA THR A 114 1.31 -11.84 3.03
C THR A 114 2.56 -12.24 2.27
N ASN A 115 3.68 -12.46 2.95
CA ASN A 115 4.90 -13.03 2.34
C ASN A 115 5.42 -12.22 1.13
N THR A 116 5.42 -10.89 1.22
CA THR A 116 5.90 -10.01 0.14
C THR A 116 7.17 -9.26 0.53
N GLU A 117 8.00 -8.85 -0.43
CA GLU A 117 9.12 -7.94 -0.12
C GLU A 117 8.56 -6.55 0.27
N VAL A 118 7.57 -6.06 -0.47
CA VAL A 118 6.96 -4.76 -0.23
C VAL A 118 5.44 -4.86 -0.35
N GLY A 119 4.71 -4.37 0.64
CA GLY A 119 3.25 -4.27 0.55
C GLY A 119 2.86 -3.19 -0.46
N ILE A 120 3.12 -1.93 -0.12
CA ILE A 120 2.99 -0.79 -1.03
C ILE A 120 4.34 -0.19 -1.34
N ARG A 121 4.60 0.02 -2.63
CA ARG A 121 5.71 0.83 -3.09
C ARG A 121 5.19 2.13 -3.68
N LEU A 122 5.42 3.24 -2.98
CA LEU A 122 5.25 4.60 -3.50
C LEU A 122 6.61 5.05 -4.02
N PRO A 123 6.82 5.07 -5.36
CA PRO A 123 8.14 5.32 -5.94
C PRO A 123 8.66 6.73 -5.63
N ALA A 124 9.98 6.84 -5.61
CA ALA A 124 10.68 8.12 -5.55
C ALA A 124 10.68 8.81 -6.93
N PHE A 125 10.67 10.14 -6.96
CA PHE A 125 10.78 10.99 -8.17
C PHE A 125 9.62 10.98 -9.16
N ASP A 126 8.39 10.78 -8.70
CA ASP A 126 7.19 10.81 -9.55
C ASP A 126 6.20 11.87 -9.06
N GLU A 127 6.28 13.12 -9.57
CA GLU A 127 5.62 14.34 -9.05
C GLU A 127 4.08 14.31 -8.89
N ASP A 128 3.39 13.23 -9.25
CA ASP A 128 1.93 13.19 -9.33
C ASP A 128 1.28 12.03 -8.56
N ASN A 129 2.05 11.25 -7.81
CA ASN A 129 1.52 10.14 -7.02
C ASN A 129 1.07 10.59 -5.62
N ASN A 130 0.22 11.61 -5.55
CA ASN A 130 -0.21 12.25 -4.29
C ASN A 130 -1.56 11.74 -3.78
N ASN A 131 -1.87 12.02 -2.51
CA ASN A 131 -3.18 11.83 -1.87
C ASN A 131 -3.68 10.38 -1.89
N ASN A 132 -2.78 9.41 -1.74
CA ASN A 132 -3.18 8.01 -1.64
C ASN A 132 -3.78 7.73 -0.26
N LEU A 133 -4.84 6.94 -0.21
CA LEU A 133 -5.47 6.48 1.01
C LEU A 133 -5.19 5.00 1.17
N LEU A 134 -4.40 4.66 2.18
CA LEU A 134 -4.11 3.29 2.57
C LEU A 134 -4.77 3.00 3.91
N PHE A 135 -5.89 2.28 3.90
CA PHE A 135 -6.60 2.05 5.15
C PHE A 135 -7.19 0.67 5.31
N ASN A 136 -7.29 0.18 6.53
CA ASN A 136 -7.94 -1.09 6.81
C ASN A 136 -7.34 -2.28 6.03
N ASN A 137 -6.01 -2.40 5.94
CA ASN A 137 -5.35 -3.57 5.35
C ASN A 137 -4.61 -4.38 6.42
N VAL A 138 -4.33 -5.63 6.12
CA VAL A 138 -3.41 -6.48 6.91
C VAL A 138 -2.14 -6.72 6.11
N PHE A 139 -0.99 -6.42 6.69
CA PHE A 139 0.32 -6.75 6.15
C PHE A 139 1.00 -7.71 7.12
N TYR A 140 1.21 -8.95 6.69
CA TYR A 140 1.74 -10.04 7.50
C TYR A 140 2.97 -10.69 6.86
N ASN A 141 4.07 -10.78 7.60
CA ASN A 141 5.32 -11.36 7.10
C ASN A 141 5.81 -10.66 5.81
N VAL A 142 5.77 -9.33 5.81
CA VAL A 142 6.24 -8.46 4.73
C VAL A 142 7.56 -7.82 5.16
N LYS A 143 8.52 -7.64 4.26
CA LYS A 143 9.75 -6.91 4.63
C LYS A 143 9.48 -5.41 4.86
N SER A 144 8.84 -4.71 3.94
CA SER A 144 8.33 -3.34 4.18
C SER A 144 6.85 -3.25 3.85
N ALA A 145 5.97 -3.11 4.84
CA ALA A 145 4.54 -3.06 4.55
C ALA A 145 4.15 -1.81 3.74
N VAL A 146 4.69 -0.64 4.11
CA VAL A 146 4.59 0.58 3.31
C VAL A 146 5.99 1.12 3.05
N ASN A 147 6.36 1.28 1.79
CA ASN A 147 7.63 1.86 1.38
C ASN A 147 7.38 3.16 0.62
N ILE A 148 7.83 4.28 1.20
CA ILE A 148 7.68 5.63 0.64
C ILE A 148 9.05 6.11 0.19
N GLY A 149 9.18 6.35 -1.11
CA GLY A 149 10.35 6.98 -1.71
C GLY A 149 10.35 8.51 -1.56
N TRP A 150 11.53 9.09 -1.67
CA TRP A 150 11.74 10.54 -1.66
C TRP A 150 11.10 11.26 -2.85
N ASP A 151 10.55 12.45 -2.58
CA ASP A 151 10.16 13.50 -3.55
C ASP A 151 9.16 13.06 -4.64
N GLY A 152 7.85 13.15 -4.34
CA GLY A 152 6.80 12.87 -5.34
C GLY A 152 5.52 12.25 -4.80
N THR A 153 5.43 11.95 -3.50
CA THR A 153 4.19 11.47 -2.88
C THR A 153 3.92 12.26 -1.60
N PHE A 154 2.87 13.10 -1.64
CA PHE A 154 2.42 13.95 -0.54
C PHE A 154 0.96 13.66 -0.19
N GLY A 155 0.57 13.97 1.04
CA GLY A 155 -0.81 13.82 1.50
C GLY A 155 -1.29 12.36 1.56
N THR A 156 -0.37 11.39 1.59
CA THR A 156 -0.75 9.98 1.75
C THR A 156 -1.24 9.75 3.17
N VAL A 157 -2.40 9.11 3.33
CA VAL A 157 -2.95 8.75 4.64
C VAL A 157 -2.82 7.24 4.83
N ILE A 158 -2.26 6.84 5.97
CA ILE A 158 -2.07 5.43 6.36
C ILE A 158 -2.85 5.18 7.66
N ALA A 159 -4.01 4.56 7.58
CA ALA A 159 -4.91 4.45 8.73
C ALA A 159 -5.53 3.08 8.96
N ASN A 160 -5.82 2.70 10.20
CA ASN A 160 -6.55 1.45 10.51
C ASN A 160 -5.89 0.17 9.97
N ASN A 161 -4.61 0.16 9.60
CA ASN A 161 -3.93 -1.04 9.10
C ASN A 161 -3.39 -1.87 10.27
N ILE A 162 -3.21 -3.18 10.05
CA ILE A 162 -2.47 -4.06 10.95
C ILE A 162 -1.15 -4.44 10.30
N PHE A 163 -0.05 -4.10 10.96
CA PHE A 163 1.32 -4.47 10.59
C PHE A 163 1.82 -5.54 11.57
N ILE A 164 1.93 -6.79 11.12
CA ILE A 164 2.26 -7.92 11.97
C ILE A 164 3.40 -8.76 11.39
N ASN A 165 4.39 -9.11 12.22
CA ASN A 165 5.52 -9.95 11.83
C ASN A 165 6.29 -9.42 10.60
N ASN A 166 6.25 -8.11 10.36
CA ASN A 166 6.98 -7.51 9.25
C ASN A 166 8.43 -7.24 9.66
N GLU A 167 9.33 -7.01 8.71
CA GLU A 167 10.62 -6.45 9.08
C GLU A 167 10.45 -4.98 9.49
N VAL A 168 9.76 -4.20 8.66
CA VAL A 168 9.36 -2.82 8.93
C VAL A 168 7.89 -2.58 8.57
N GLY A 169 7.15 -1.89 9.44
CA GLY A 169 5.79 -1.40 9.14
C GLY A 169 5.82 -0.31 8.06
N ILE A 170 6.28 0.90 8.41
CA ILE A 170 6.42 2.01 7.46
C ILE A 170 7.90 2.34 7.26
N TYR A 171 8.38 2.21 6.03
CA TYR A 171 9.76 2.51 5.63
C TYR A 171 9.80 3.77 4.77
N LEU A 172 10.47 4.81 5.27
CA LEU A 172 10.69 6.05 4.53
C LEU A 172 12.13 6.12 4.02
N GLN A 173 12.27 6.15 2.69
CA GLN A 173 13.56 6.20 2.02
C GLN A 173 13.85 7.59 1.44
N SER A 174 14.84 8.27 2.01
CA SER A 174 15.48 9.45 1.42
C SER A 174 16.30 9.11 0.17
N GLY A 175 16.29 10.04 -0.79
CA GLY A 175 17.16 10.02 -1.96
C GLY A 175 18.21 11.15 -2.00
N GLY A 176 18.27 12.02 -0.99
CA GLY A 176 19.21 13.14 -0.94
C GLY A 176 20.37 12.95 0.05
N THR A 177 21.49 13.61 -0.21
CA THR A 177 22.62 13.70 0.75
C THR A 177 22.49 14.88 1.72
N THR A 178 21.56 15.81 1.46
CA THR A 178 21.34 17.04 2.24
C THR A 178 20.00 17.07 2.97
N THR A 179 19.21 16.02 2.84
CA THR A 179 17.85 15.95 3.35
C THR A 179 17.80 15.45 4.79
N SER A 180 16.94 16.05 5.57
CA SER A 180 16.68 15.77 6.97
C SER A 180 15.34 15.02 7.15
N VAL A 181 15.13 14.43 8.33
CA VAL A 181 13.86 13.76 8.65
C VAL A 181 12.66 14.69 8.46
N THR A 182 12.78 15.96 8.83
CA THR A 182 11.69 16.94 8.75
C THR A 182 11.21 17.21 7.33
N ASP A 183 12.07 17.02 6.32
CA ASP A 183 11.73 17.27 4.92
C ASP A 183 10.70 16.25 4.37
N TYR A 184 10.43 15.18 5.12
CA TYR A 184 9.61 14.03 4.69
C TYR A 184 8.37 13.81 5.54
N LEU A 185 8.28 14.45 6.69
CA LEU A 185 7.15 14.26 7.58
C LEU A 185 5.84 14.70 6.90
N ASP A 186 5.88 15.64 5.96
CA ASP A 186 4.72 16.06 5.15
C ASP A 186 4.29 15.08 4.05
N GLN A 187 5.05 14.02 3.79
CA GLN A 187 4.68 13.03 2.76
C GLN A 187 3.48 12.19 3.17
N PHE A 188 3.31 11.99 4.47
CA PHE A 188 2.25 11.15 5.01
C PHE A 188 1.68 11.65 6.33
N GLU A 189 0.46 11.21 6.60
CA GLU A 189 -0.15 11.17 7.91
C GLU A 189 -0.50 9.71 8.22
N SER A 190 -0.24 9.27 9.44
CA SER A 190 -0.52 7.92 9.90
C SER A 190 -1.33 7.97 11.20
N HIS A 191 -2.35 7.13 11.33
CA HIS A 191 -3.10 7.04 12.57
C HIS A 191 -3.90 5.75 12.73
N HIS A 192 -4.20 5.39 13.97
CA HIS A 192 -5.06 4.23 14.28
C HIS A 192 -4.58 2.92 13.64
N ASN A 193 -3.28 2.74 13.41
CA ASN A 193 -2.71 1.46 12.98
C ASN A 193 -2.35 0.60 14.19
N LEU A 194 -2.28 -0.71 14.00
CA LEU A 194 -1.74 -1.63 15.00
C LEU A 194 -0.43 -2.20 14.50
N TYR A 195 0.59 -2.15 15.36
CA TYR A 195 1.91 -2.71 15.09
C TYR A 195 2.21 -3.85 16.07
N PHE A 196 2.58 -5.02 15.55
CA PHE A 196 2.88 -6.18 16.38
C PHE A 196 4.04 -7.00 15.85
N ASN A 197 5.03 -7.23 16.71
CA ASN A 197 6.15 -8.13 16.44
C ASN A 197 6.91 -7.82 15.13
N ASN A 198 7.06 -6.54 14.77
CA ASN A 198 7.94 -6.15 13.67
C ASN A 198 9.40 -6.31 14.08
N SER A 199 10.21 -6.97 13.25
CA SER A 199 11.54 -7.43 13.67
C SER A 199 12.62 -6.36 13.64
N HIS A 200 12.45 -5.28 12.86
CA HIS A 200 13.40 -4.17 12.78
C HIS A 200 12.84 -2.86 13.32
N ALA A 201 11.67 -2.42 12.84
CA ALA A 201 11.04 -1.18 13.27
C ALA A 201 9.53 -1.17 13.00
N ASP A 202 8.78 -0.41 13.78
CA ASP A 202 7.41 -0.06 13.41
C ASP A 202 7.44 1.00 12.29
N ILE A 203 8.32 1.99 12.46
CA ILE A 203 8.56 3.05 11.48
C ILE A 203 10.07 3.24 11.34
N HIS A 204 10.60 3.17 10.11
CA HIS A 204 12.03 3.37 9.83
C HIS A 204 12.25 4.60 8.97
N LEU A 205 13.07 5.53 9.46
CA LEU A 205 13.43 6.75 8.75
C LEU A 205 14.85 6.62 8.21
N ARG A 206 15.00 6.54 6.90
CA ARG A 206 16.31 6.54 6.25
C ARG A 206 16.59 7.90 5.63
N PRO A 207 17.43 8.76 6.21
CA PRO A 207 17.67 10.13 5.73
C PRO A 207 18.71 10.25 4.60
N ASN A 208 19.46 9.20 4.25
CA ASN A 208 20.56 9.28 3.27
C ASN A 208 20.48 8.23 2.14
N TRP A 209 20.69 8.69 0.90
CA TRP A 209 20.78 7.91 -0.33
C TRP A 209 21.86 6.82 -0.31
N GLY A 210 22.99 7.04 0.36
CA GLY A 210 24.15 6.13 0.31
C GLY A 210 24.12 4.89 1.23
N GLY A 211 23.04 4.70 2.00
CA GLY A 211 22.91 3.58 2.96
C GLY A 211 22.36 2.28 2.36
N ASN A 212 22.48 1.17 3.10
CA ASN A 212 21.69 -0.03 2.85
C ASN A 212 20.28 0.09 3.48
N TYR A 213 19.45 -0.95 3.36
CA TYR A 213 18.10 -0.99 3.94
C TYR A 213 18.07 -0.61 5.43
N TYR A 214 19.00 -1.15 6.22
CA TYR A 214 19.14 -0.94 7.67
C TYR A 214 19.81 0.40 8.04
N SER A 215 20.18 1.23 7.06
CA SER A 215 20.73 2.53 7.34
C SER A 215 19.62 3.51 7.70
N GLY A 216 19.83 4.32 8.73
CA GLY A 216 18.83 5.27 9.23
C GLY A 216 18.50 5.04 10.69
N THR A 217 17.31 5.48 11.08
CA THR A 217 16.83 5.43 12.45
C THR A 217 15.56 4.58 12.52
N PRO A 218 15.64 3.37 13.11
CA PRO A 218 14.45 2.60 13.43
C PRO A 218 13.74 3.22 14.62
N HIS A 219 12.42 3.26 14.58
CA HIS A 219 11.57 3.69 15.70
C HIS A 219 10.60 2.58 16.09
N ALA A 220 10.50 2.33 17.38
CA ALA A 220 9.30 1.74 17.96
C ALA A 220 8.17 2.79 17.92
N LEU A 221 6.92 2.34 17.86
CA LEU A 221 5.76 3.23 17.74
C LEU A 221 5.74 4.34 18.81
N ILE A 222 5.96 3.98 20.08
CA ILE A 222 5.90 4.92 21.21
C ILE A 222 6.94 6.04 21.06
N ASP A 223 8.14 5.71 20.58
CA ASP A 223 9.21 6.67 20.38
C ASP A 223 8.89 7.62 19.23
N PHE A 224 8.37 7.08 18.12
CA PHE A 224 7.95 7.88 16.97
C PHE A 224 6.83 8.85 17.34
N GLN A 225 5.79 8.38 18.04
CA GLN A 225 4.68 9.21 18.52
C GLN A 225 5.16 10.32 19.47
N SER A 226 6.15 10.04 20.32
CA SER A 226 6.70 11.05 21.23
C SER A 226 7.42 12.19 20.51
N GLN A 227 8.05 11.90 19.36
CA GLN A 227 8.84 12.86 18.58
C GLN A 227 8.01 13.54 17.48
N PHE A 228 7.05 12.83 16.91
CA PHE A 228 6.30 13.21 15.71
C PHE A 228 4.79 13.00 15.90
N SER A 229 4.24 13.46 17.04
CA SER A 229 2.83 13.26 17.41
C SER A 229 1.80 13.81 16.42
N SER A 230 2.19 14.74 15.55
CA SER A 230 1.33 15.25 14.46
C SER A 230 1.35 14.37 13.21
N ARG A 231 2.19 13.32 13.17
CA ARG A 231 2.34 12.41 12.01
C ARG A 231 1.89 10.99 12.28
N GLU A 232 1.96 10.57 13.54
CA GLU A 232 1.50 9.27 13.98
C GLU A 232 0.70 9.47 15.26
N SER A 233 -0.59 9.12 15.23
CA SER A 233 -1.50 9.32 16.35
C SER A 233 -2.48 8.16 16.51
N GLN A 234 -2.85 7.83 17.74
CA GLN A 234 -3.87 6.82 18.07
C GLN A 234 -3.58 5.39 17.57
N SER A 235 -2.44 5.14 16.93
CA SER A 235 -1.92 3.80 16.68
C SER A 235 -1.50 3.13 17.99
N ILE A 236 -1.55 1.81 18.01
CA ILE A 236 -1.26 0.99 19.18
C ILE A 236 -0.22 -0.09 18.86
N SER A 237 0.52 -0.51 19.89
CA SER A 237 1.40 -1.68 19.82
C SER A 237 0.84 -2.78 20.71
N ALA A 238 0.22 -3.78 20.10
CA ALA A 238 -0.49 -4.86 20.79
C ALA A 238 -0.64 -6.08 19.87
N ASP A 239 -0.79 -7.27 20.44
CA ASP A 239 -1.17 -8.47 19.66
C ASP A 239 -2.58 -8.25 19.07
N PRO A 240 -2.78 -8.33 17.74
CA PRO A 240 -4.11 -8.17 17.15
C PRO A 240 -5.07 -9.30 17.55
N GLN A 241 -4.59 -10.41 18.12
CA GLN A 241 -5.41 -11.53 18.58
C GLN A 241 -6.31 -12.07 17.45
N PHE A 242 -5.71 -12.50 16.36
CA PHE A 242 -6.45 -13.17 15.29
C PHE A 242 -6.90 -14.58 15.71
N ILE A 243 -8.10 -15.01 15.30
CA ILE A 243 -8.55 -16.40 15.43
C ILE A 243 -7.64 -17.33 14.63
N ASN A 244 -7.28 -16.90 13.42
CA ASN A 244 -6.41 -17.63 12.51
C ASN A 244 -5.66 -16.64 11.59
N THR A 245 -4.61 -17.12 10.93
CA THR A 245 -3.79 -16.34 9.99
C THR A 245 -4.11 -16.62 8.52
N ILE A 246 -5.25 -17.26 8.24
CA ILE A 246 -5.75 -17.51 6.88
C ILE A 246 -6.53 -16.29 6.42
N ASP A 247 -7.52 -15.87 7.21
CA ASP A 247 -8.41 -14.75 6.91
C ASP A 247 -8.17 -13.51 7.79
N PHE A 248 -7.29 -13.63 8.80
CA PHE A 248 -6.98 -12.57 9.76
C PHE A 248 -8.22 -12.02 10.48
N TYR A 249 -9.15 -12.91 10.79
CA TYR A 249 -10.32 -12.56 11.59
C TYR A 249 -9.94 -12.29 13.06
N LEU A 250 -10.47 -11.22 13.65
CA LEU A 250 -10.17 -10.80 15.03
C LEU A 250 -10.96 -11.62 16.06
N LEU A 251 -10.32 -12.01 17.16
CA LEU A 251 -11.00 -12.53 18.35
C LEU A 251 -11.86 -11.43 19.00
N GLU A 252 -12.97 -11.83 19.63
CA GLU A 252 -13.76 -10.94 20.48
C GLU A 252 -12.89 -10.41 21.62
N GLY A 253 -12.92 -9.08 21.82
CA GLY A 253 -12.07 -8.39 22.79
C GLY A 253 -10.66 -8.07 22.29
N SER A 254 -10.38 -8.32 21.00
CA SER A 254 -9.13 -7.92 20.37
C SER A 254 -8.87 -6.42 20.57
N PRO A 255 -7.61 -5.99 20.78
CA PRO A 255 -7.28 -4.57 20.86
C PRO A 255 -7.47 -3.83 19.53
N ALA A 256 -7.65 -4.53 18.40
CA ALA A 256 -7.99 -3.94 17.10
C ALA A 256 -9.51 -3.83 16.87
N GLU A 257 -10.33 -4.36 17.78
CA GLU A 257 -11.77 -4.39 17.62
C GLU A 257 -12.42 -3.02 17.91
N ASN A 258 -13.13 -2.42 16.94
CA ASN A 258 -13.95 -1.21 17.14
C ASN A 258 -13.19 0.04 17.64
N VAL A 259 -11.89 0.10 17.40
CA VAL A 259 -10.99 1.20 17.83
C VAL A 259 -10.39 2.00 16.68
N GLY A 260 -10.58 1.58 15.43
CA GLY A 260 -10.12 2.30 14.24
C GLY A 260 -11.01 3.50 13.91
N ASP A 261 -10.47 4.43 13.13
CA ASP A 261 -11.18 5.61 12.62
C ASP A 261 -12.27 5.22 11.63
N GLY A 262 -13.54 5.46 11.98
CA GLY A 262 -14.69 5.15 11.13
C GLY A 262 -14.97 6.17 10.02
N SER A 263 -14.24 7.29 9.97
CA SER A 263 -14.51 8.39 9.03
C SER A 263 -14.46 7.96 7.56
N PHE A 264 -13.55 7.05 7.18
CA PHE A 264 -13.44 6.48 5.83
C PHE A 264 -14.69 5.68 5.41
N TRP A 265 -15.50 5.25 6.37
CA TRP A 265 -16.68 4.40 6.19
C TRP A 265 -17.98 5.12 6.54
N ASN A 266 -17.92 6.41 6.88
CA ASN A 266 -19.05 7.20 7.39
C ASN A 266 -19.71 6.60 8.64
N VAL A 267 -18.91 6.02 9.54
CA VAL A 267 -19.36 5.47 10.84
C VAL A 267 -18.48 6.01 11.97
N GLY A 268 -18.84 5.72 13.23
CA GLY A 268 -18.10 6.22 14.40
C GLY A 268 -16.72 5.57 14.55
N THR A 269 -16.68 4.24 14.63
CA THR A 269 -15.45 3.45 14.69
C THR A 269 -15.56 2.20 13.82
N VAL A 270 -14.41 1.64 13.44
CA VAL A 270 -14.30 0.37 12.72
C VAL A 270 -13.25 -0.52 13.39
N HIS A 271 -13.20 -1.80 13.01
CA HIS A 271 -12.04 -2.62 13.34
C HIS A 271 -10.80 -2.13 12.58
N MET A 272 -9.62 -2.20 13.18
CA MET A 272 -8.36 -2.13 12.42
C MET A 272 -8.15 -3.43 11.64
N GLY A 273 -7.32 -3.41 10.60
CA GLY A 273 -7.13 -4.53 9.68
C GLY A 273 -8.19 -4.56 8.59
N ALA A 274 -8.40 -5.72 7.97
CA ALA A 274 -9.18 -5.92 6.74
C ALA A 274 -10.71 -5.73 6.92
N HIS A 275 -11.15 -4.57 7.38
CA HIS A 275 -12.56 -4.19 7.50
C HIS A 275 -13.22 -4.05 6.11
N PRO A 276 -14.50 -4.45 5.93
CA PRO A 276 -15.48 -4.88 6.92
C PRO A 276 -15.54 -6.39 7.13
N PHE A 277 -14.50 -7.16 6.80
CA PHE A 277 -14.56 -8.61 6.96
C PHE A 277 -14.79 -8.98 8.42
N ALA A 278 -16.04 -9.35 8.70
CA ALA A 278 -16.50 -9.82 10.00
C ALA A 278 -16.90 -11.29 9.95
N THR A 279 -16.89 -11.91 8.75
CA THR A 279 -17.22 -13.32 8.57
C THR A 279 -16.43 -13.96 7.42
N LEU A 280 -16.15 -15.26 7.55
CA LEU A 280 -15.51 -16.12 6.54
C LEU A 280 -16.17 -16.06 5.15
N SER A 281 -17.47 -15.73 5.06
CA SER A 281 -18.21 -15.66 3.80
C SER A 281 -17.90 -14.44 2.93
N ASP A 282 -17.16 -13.46 3.45
CA ASP A 282 -16.87 -12.22 2.74
C ASP A 282 -15.58 -12.31 1.89
N LEU A 283 -14.71 -13.28 2.17
CA LEU A 283 -13.56 -13.64 1.33
C LEU A 283 -13.97 -14.73 0.34
N ILE A 284 -13.94 -14.40 -0.96
CA ILE A 284 -14.39 -15.29 -2.04
C ILE A 284 -13.52 -16.58 -2.15
N PHE A 285 -12.34 -16.61 -1.54
CA PHE A 285 -11.35 -17.69 -1.70
C PHE A 285 -11.20 -18.54 -0.42
N MET A 286 -12.30 -19.03 0.15
CA MET A 286 -12.26 -20.06 1.20
C MET A 286 -11.65 -21.41 0.74
N GLY A 287 -11.31 -21.56 -0.54
CA GLY A 287 -10.93 -22.85 -1.15
C GLY A 287 -9.51 -22.96 -1.70
N SER A 288 -8.68 -21.92 -1.63
CA SER A 288 -7.27 -21.96 -2.07
C SER A 288 -6.26 -22.21 -0.95
N PHE A 289 -6.71 -22.19 0.31
CA PHE A 289 -5.87 -22.41 1.50
C PHE A 289 -5.62 -23.88 1.85
N ASP A 290 -6.26 -24.82 1.13
CA ASP A 290 -6.06 -26.26 1.28
C ASP A 290 -5.60 -26.89 -0.04
N LEU A 291 -4.33 -26.70 -0.39
CA LEU A 291 -3.58 -27.62 -1.26
C LEU A 291 -2.13 -27.77 -0.76
N GLU A 292 -1.98 -28.31 0.46
CA GLU A 292 -1.14 -29.47 0.83
C GLU A 292 -1.10 -29.70 2.34
#